data_AF-A0A8T4HGQ7-F1
#
_entry.id   AF-A0A8T4HGQ7-F1
#
_cell.length_a   1.000
_cell.length_b   1.000
_cell.length_c   1.000
_cell.angle_alpha   90.00
_cell.angle_beta   90.00
_cell.angle_gamma   90.00
#
_symmetry.space_group_name_H-M   'P 1'
#
loop_
_entity.id
_entity.type
_entity.pdbx_description
1 polymer ?
#
loop_
_entity_poly.entity_id
_entity_poly.type
_entity_poly.pdbx_seq_one_letter_code
_entity_poly.pdbx_strand_id
1 'polypeptide(L)'
;MRIEKNEFFIQWLVDNNITSRESAVSYDSYVRNAFSYIAKLQALDTNTIEEIINILSENGIAKNIKKSPKTILNYLSGLRAYGEFLNDTTEINGAIFPGENIEILTQLSSTEEQVYTYNTLYKNFAFRLITQDRFYDNIYFPISLIKQLFYKTNNKARFDRILKSMINSINIYLSEKDVILFEDISELKIKDKTVSVVCANNNLVIYTPTNTSRLEPFLVDKLSDVSIDHIIPQYTIMQELKDDLPEFKKLTEILKQSATKVSNRPTLAAYKNKFGLDSILQSIDLDQLENELRLVVRPKNLRLMNRSLNTSKGKK
;
A
#
# COMPACT_ATOMS: atom_id res chain seq x y z
N MET A 1 -4.03 29.88 0.50
CA MET A 1 -5.16 28.94 0.33
C MET A 1 -5.46 28.24 1.65
N ARG A 2 -6.66 28.39 2.22
CA ARG A 2 -7.09 27.65 3.42
C ARG A 2 -7.96 26.50 2.93
N ILE A 3 -7.43 25.28 2.98
CA ILE A 3 -8.23 24.09 2.68
C ILE A 3 -9.15 23.83 3.87
N GLU A 4 -10.45 23.71 3.59
CA GLU A 4 -11.45 23.35 4.58
C GLU A 4 -11.33 21.88 4.97
N LYS A 5 -11.89 21.52 6.13
CA LYS A 5 -11.90 20.13 6.60
C LYS A 5 -12.58 19.27 5.53
N ASN A 6 -11.90 18.24 5.05
CA ASN A 6 -12.43 17.36 4.02
C ASN A 6 -13.03 16.12 4.67
N GLU A 7 -14.31 16.18 5.03
CA GLU A 7 -15.03 15.04 5.63
C GLU A 7 -15.05 13.82 4.71
N PHE A 8 -15.06 14.00 3.38
CA PHE A 8 -14.99 12.90 2.42
C PHE A 8 -13.64 12.18 2.48
N PHE A 9 -12.54 12.91 2.62
CA PHE A 9 -11.22 12.32 2.82
C PHE A 9 -11.11 11.60 4.16
N ILE A 10 -11.60 12.21 5.25
CA ILE A 10 -11.61 11.59 6.58
C ILE A 10 -12.43 10.30 6.54
N GLN A 11 -13.62 10.35 5.93
CA GLN A 11 -14.48 9.18 5.80
C GLN A 11 -13.85 8.13 4.89
N TRP A 12 -13.26 8.51 3.76
CA TRP A 12 -12.53 7.59 2.87
C TRP A 12 -11.38 6.89 3.59
N LEU A 13 -10.63 7.58 4.46
CA LEU A 13 -9.57 6.96 5.28
C LEU A 13 -10.14 5.90 6.24
N VAL A 14 -11.31 6.17 6.82
CA VAL A 14 -11.99 5.25 7.75
C VAL A 14 -12.61 4.08 7.00
N ASP A 15 -13.35 4.35 5.93
CA ASP A 15 -14.05 3.37 5.09
C ASP A 15 -13.07 2.39 4.44
N ASN A 16 -11.89 2.89 4.03
CA ASN A 16 -10.82 2.04 3.49
C ASN A 16 -9.91 1.44 4.57
N ASN A 17 -10.27 1.58 5.85
CA ASN A 17 -9.53 1.05 7.00
C ASN A 17 -8.03 1.43 6.98
N ILE A 18 -7.73 2.63 6.49
CA ILE A 18 -6.37 3.18 6.46
C ILE A 18 -5.96 3.57 7.88
N THR A 19 -6.90 4.13 8.66
CA THR A 19 -6.66 4.53 10.05
C THR A 19 -7.97 4.71 10.83
N SER A 20 -7.91 4.82 12.17
CA SER A 20 -9.07 5.16 13.01
C SER A 20 -9.61 6.56 12.70
N ARG A 21 -10.86 6.87 13.07
CA ARG A 21 -11.46 8.18 12.82
C ARG A 21 -10.68 9.33 13.47
N GLU A 22 -10.19 9.17 14.69
CA GLU A 22 -9.40 10.21 15.39
C GLU A 22 -8.09 10.48 14.64
N SER A 23 -7.47 9.42 14.14
CA SER A 23 -6.25 9.51 13.35
C SER A 23 -6.53 10.04 11.93
N ALA A 24 -7.70 9.74 11.34
CA ALA A 24 -8.13 10.27 10.05
C ALA A 24 -8.33 11.79 10.12
N VAL A 25 -8.93 12.30 11.20
CA VAL A 25 -9.00 13.74 11.49
C VAL A 25 -7.60 14.35 11.61
N SER A 26 -6.65 13.61 12.19
CA SER A 26 -5.25 14.05 12.24
C SER A 26 -4.62 14.11 10.85
N TYR A 27 -4.87 13.13 9.97
CA TYR A 27 -4.40 13.12 8.59
C TYR A 27 -4.96 14.29 7.78
N ASP A 28 -6.26 14.57 7.86
CA ASP A 28 -6.88 15.78 7.28
C ASP A 28 -6.21 17.05 7.84
N SER A 29 -5.97 17.11 9.15
CA SER A 29 -5.25 18.24 9.74
C SER A 29 -3.84 18.39 9.20
N TYR A 30 -3.12 17.29 8.98
CA TYR A 30 -1.78 17.31 8.40
C TYR A 30 -1.80 17.87 6.97
N VAL A 31 -2.75 17.45 6.14
CA VAL A 31 -2.96 17.96 4.78
C VAL A 31 -3.24 19.45 4.81
N ARG A 32 -4.26 19.89 5.57
CA ARG A 32 -4.63 21.32 5.65
C ARG A 32 -3.50 22.19 6.14
N ASN A 33 -2.77 21.73 7.16
CA ASN A 33 -1.63 22.46 7.68
C ASN A 33 -0.52 22.55 6.65
N ALA A 34 -0.20 21.47 5.94
CA ALA A 34 0.79 21.47 4.88
C ALA A 34 0.47 22.50 3.78
N PHE A 35 -0.76 22.50 3.27
CA PHE A 35 -1.23 23.49 2.30
C PHE A 35 -1.18 24.93 2.82
N SER A 36 -1.60 25.16 4.06
CA SER A 36 -1.53 26.48 4.68
C SER A 36 -0.09 26.99 4.79
N TYR A 37 0.88 26.09 5.03
CA TYR A 37 2.29 26.44 5.10
C TYR A 37 2.89 26.74 3.73
N ILE A 38 2.63 25.93 2.71
CA ILE A 38 3.12 26.20 1.35
C ILE A 38 2.57 27.54 0.84
N ALA A 39 1.28 27.80 1.04
CA ALA A 39 0.66 29.08 0.66
C ALA A 39 1.26 30.31 1.38
N LYS A 40 1.99 30.12 2.49
CA LYS A 40 2.71 31.19 3.20
C LYS A 40 4.16 31.34 2.74
N LEU A 41 4.78 30.27 2.23
CA LEU A 41 6.18 30.25 1.81
C LEU A 41 6.37 30.75 0.38
N GLN A 42 5.34 30.62 -0.44
CA GLN A 42 5.42 30.92 -1.86
C GLN A 42 4.17 31.68 -2.31
N ALA A 43 4.35 32.83 -2.94
CA ALA A 43 3.39 33.41 -3.87
C ALA A 43 3.35 32.58 -5.17
N LEU A 44 3.13 31.26 -5.05
CA LEU A 44 3.06 30.34 -6.18
C LEU A 44 1.70 29.67 -6.28
N ASP A 45 1.22 29.65 -7.51
CA ASP A 45 0.09 28.93 -8.06
C ASP A 45 0.41 27.40 -8.08
N THR A 46 0.63 26.81 -6.90
CA THR A 46 0.94 25.39 -6.75
C THR A 46 -0.36 24.58 -6.82
N ASN A 47 -0.57 23.89 -7.94
CA ASN A 47 -1.85 23.26 -8.27
C ASN A 47 -1.89 21.75 -8.02
N THR A 48 -0.81 21.13 -7.54
CA THR A 48 -0.77 19.67 -7.35
C THR A 48 -0.25 19.23 -5.97
N ILE A 49 -0.78 18.11 -5.47
CA ILE A 49 -0.34 17.49 -4.21
C ILE A 49 1.13 17.07 -4.27
N GLU A 50 1.59 16.64 -5.44
CA GLU A 50 2.94 16.13 -5.64
C GLU A 50 4.01 17.23 -5.48
N GLU A 51 3.73 18.45 -5.95
CA GLU A 51 4.62 19.60 -5.76
C GLU A 51 4.79 19.95 -4.28
N ILE A 52 3.70 19.91 -3.51
CA ILE A 52 3.70 20.18 -2.07
C ILE A 52 4.51 19.13 -1.31
N ILE A 53 4.36 17.85 -1.69
CA ILE A 53 5.15 16.75 -1.13
C ILE A 53 6.64 16.98 -1.40
N ASN A 54 7.01 17.44 -2.60
CA ASN A 54 8.39 17.70 -2.97
C ASN A 54 9.01 18.82 -2.13
N ILE A 55 8.34 19.97 -2.01
CA ILE A 55 8.82 21.10 -1.19
C ILE A 55 9.03 20.64 0.27
N LEU A 56 8.08 19.89 0.83
CA LEU A 56 8.18 19.40 2.21
C LEU A 56 9.17 18.24 2.39
N SER A 57 9.69 17.66 1.31
CA SER A 57 10.72 16.63 1.35
C SER A 57 12.14 17.20 1.24
N GLU A 58 12.29 18.52 0.98
CA GLU A 58 13.59 19.16 0.85
C GLU A 58 14.39 19.16 2.16
N ASN A 59 15.70 18.92 2.05
CA ASN A 59 16.60 18.95 3.19
C ASN A 59 16.63 20.35 3.83
N GLY A 60 16.41 20.40 5.14
CA GLY A 60 16.40 21.66 5.89
C GLY A 60 15.04 22.37 5.93
N ILE A 61 14.02 21.88 5.21
CA ILE A 61 12.69 22.51 5.22
C ILE A 61 12.10 22.61 6.63
N ALA A 62 12.32 21.59 7.47
CA ALA A 62 11.90 21.58 8.87
C ALA A 62 12.43 22.81 9.64
N LYS A 63 13.70 23.18 9.41
CA LYS A 63 14.32 24.38 10.00
C LYS A 63 13.72 25.65 9.39
N ASN A 64 13.61 25.70 8.06
CA ASN A 64 13.09 26.85 7.32
C ASN A 64 11.66 27.22 7.75
N ILE A 65 10.81 26.22 8.02
CA ILE A 65 9.42 26.43 8.43
C ILE A 65 9.23 26.37 9.95
N LYS A 66 10.33 26.30 10.73
CA LYS A 66 10.34 26.25 12.20
C LYS A 66 9.44 25.14 12.76
N LYS A 67 9.55 23.94 12.21
CA LYS A 67 8.82 22.74 12.66
C LYS A 67 9.77 21.60 12.99
N SER A 68 9.29 20.69 13.84
CA SER A 68 10.04 19.46 14.12
C SER A 68 10.09 18.56 12.87
N PRO A 69 11.16 17.78 12.65
CA PRO A 69 11.20 16.78 11.59
C PRO A 69 10.00 15.81 11.63
N LYS A 70 9.55 15.44 12.83
CA LYS A 70 8.37 14.60 13.04
C LYS A 70 7.09 15.24 12.47
N THR A 71 6.92 16.55 12.65
CA THR A 71 5.78 17.27 12.08
C THR A 71 5.80 17.25 10.54
N ILE A 72 6.97 17.41 9.93
CA ILE A 72 7.10 17.30 8.46
C ILE A 72 6.75 15.90 7.98
N LEU A 73 7.21 14.86 8.68
CA LEU A 73 6.84 13.48 8.36
C LEU A 73 5.34 13.24 8.44
N ASN A 74 4.66 13.80 9.45
CA ASN A 74 3.20 13.72 9.57
C ASN A 74 2.49 14.40 8.40
N TYR A 75 2.96 15.59 7.98
CA TYR A 75 2.45 16.29 6.80
C TYR A 75 2.60 15.43 5.53
N LEU A 76 3.78 14.86 5.31
CA LEU A 76 4.05 13.99 4.17
C LEU A 76 3.17 12.73 4.19
N SER A 77 2.93 12.13 5.36
CA SER A 77 2.01 10.98 5.49
C SER A 77 0.57 11.35 5.13
N GLY A 78 0.07 12.49 5.64
CA GLY A 78 -1.26 12.99 5.30
C GLY A 78 -1.42 13.29 3.80
N LEU A 79 -0.45 14.00 3.22
CA LEU A 79 -0.48 14.38 1.80
C LEU A 79 -0.41 13.18 0.85
N ARG A 80 0.34 12.14 1.18
CA ARG A 80 0.39 10.92 0.37
C ARG A 80 -0.97 10.21 0.34
N ALA A 81 -1.57 10.02 1.52
CA ALA A 81 -2.90 9.43 1.61
C ALA A 81 -3.96 10.31 0.91
N TYR A 82 -3.81 11.64 0.96
CA TYR A 82 -4.69 12.56 0.26
C TYR A 82 -4.53 12.52 -1.26
N GLY A 83 -3.29 12.39 -1.77
CA GLY A 83 -3.05 12.19 -3.20
C GLY A 83 -3.68 10.89 -3.72
N GLU A 84 -3.66 9.83 -2.92
CA GLU A 84 -4.35 8.57 -3.23
C GLU A 84 -5.86 8.74 -3.23
N PHE A 85 -6.43 9.41 -2.22
CA PHE A 85 -7.85 9.77 -2.19
C PHE A 85 -8.29 10.55 -3.43
N LEU A 86 -7.50 11.51 -3.92
CA LEU A 86 -7.83 12.27 -5.12
C LEU A 86 -7.80 11.40 -6.38
N ASN A 87 -6.86 10.47 -6.49
CA ASN A 87 -6.81 9.52 -7.60
C ASN A 87 -8.02 8.56 -7.56
N ASP A 88 -8.38 8.06 -6.38
CA ASP A 88 -9.54 7.17 -6.22
C ASP A 88 -10.86 7.88 -6.54
N THR A 89 -11.00 9.15 -6.16
CA THR A 89 -12.24 9.92 -6.37
C THR A 89 -12.38 10.51 -7.77
N THR A 90 -11.27 10.80 -8.46
CA THR A 90 -11.29 11.19 -9.87
C THR A 90 -11.66 10.02 -10.79
N GLU A 91 -11.35 8.78 -10.41
CA GLU A 91 -11.80 7.57 -11.11
C GLU A 91 -13.29 7.26 -10.91
N ILE A 92 -13.88 7.62 -9.76
CA ILE A 92 -15.33 7.42 -9.48
C ILE A 92 -16.22 8.36 -10.31
N ASN A 93 -15.77 9.57 -10.63
CA ASN A 93 -16.52 10.49 -11.50
C ASN A 93 -16.48 10.12 -12.99
N GLY A 94 -15.61 9.18 -13.39
CA GLY A 94 -15.51 8.66 -14.75
C GLY A 94 -16.22 7.32 -15.00
N ALA A 95 -16.71 6.66 -13.95
CA ALA A 95 -17.41 5.39 -14.04
C ALA A 95 -18.57 5.32 -13.04
N ILE A 96 -19.73 5.79 -13.48
CA ILE A 96 -21.00 5.47 -12.83
C ILE A 96 -21.19 3.94 -12.91
N PHE A 97 -21.09 3.26 -11.78
CA PHE A 97 -21.80 2.01 -11.57
C PHE A 97 -23.08 2.32 -10.78
N PRO A 98 -24.28 2.04 -11.33
CA PRO A 98 -25.53 2.35 -10.67
C PRO A 98 -25.78 1.35 -9.55
N GLY A 99 -26.03 1.89 -8.35
CA GLY A 99 -26.79 1.23 -7.29
C GLY A 99 -26.09 0.11 -6.53
N GLU A 100 -25.63 0.42 -5.32
CA GLU A 100 -25.94 -0.38 -4.13
C GLU A 100 -25.72 0.47 -2.89
N ASN A 101 -26.77 0.64 -2.09
CA ASN A 101 -26.73 1.32 -0.80
C ASN A 101 -25.81 0.51 0.14
N ILE A 102 -24.70 1.12 0.57
CA ILE A 102 -23.82 0.53 1.58
C ILE A 102 -24.32 0.99 2.95
N GLU A 103 -24.89 0.04 3.71
CA GLU A 103 -25.22 0.24 5.12
C GLU A 103 -23.96 0.58 5.93
N ILE A 104 -24.09 1.64 6.71
CA ILE A 104 -23.05 2.24 7.55
C ILE A 104 -22.90 1.38 8.81
N LEU A 105 -21.77 0.70 8.98
CA LEU A 105 -21.40 0.09 10.26
C LEU A 105 -20.68 1.10 11.15
N THR A 106 -21.43 1.64 12.10
CA THR A 106 -20.99 2.46 13.22
C THR A 106 -19.91 1.74 14.06
N GLN A 107 -18.69 2.30 14.12
CA GLN A 107 -17.69 1.90 15.11
C GLN A 107 -17.81 2.78 16.35
N LEU A 108 -18.42 2.23 17.41
CA LEU A 108 -18.29 2.73 18.78
C LEU A 108 -17.74 1.61 19.66
N SER A 109 -16.88 2.00 20.58
CA SER A 109 -16.14 1.15 21.52
C SER A 109 -17.02 0.33 22.46
N SER A 110 -16.92 -1.00 22.41
CA SER A 110 -16.97 -1.93 23.57
C SER A 110 -17.09 -3.37 23.06
N THR A 111 -16.18 -4.29 23.41
CA THR A 111 -16.39 -5.78 23.42
C THR A 111 -17.04 -6.49 22.21
N GLU A 112 -17.33 -5.78 21.12
CA GLU A 112 -18.08 -6.27 19.97
C GLU A 112 -17.13 -6.88 18.94
N GLU A 113 -17.59 -7.98 18.35
CA GLU A 113 -16.93 -8.68 17.27
C GLU A 113 -16.74 -7.73 16.08
N GLN A 114 -15.49 -7.47 15.70
CA GLN A 114 -15.19 -6.69 14.49
C GLN A 114 -15.24 -7.65 13.29
N VAL A 115 -16.09 -7.37 12.31
CA VAL A 115 -16.27 -8.19 11.10
C VAL A 115 -15.79 -7.43 9.86
N TYR A 116 -14.96 -8.07 9.06
CA TYR A 116 -14.42 -7.51 7.82
C TYR A 116 -14.75 -8.43 6.65
N THR A 117 -15.49 -7.89 5.69
CA THR A 117 -15.84 -8.61 4.46
C THR A 117 -14.61 -8.82 3.57
N TYR A 118 -14.70 -9.80 2.67
CA TYR A 118 -13.71 -10.05 1.62
C TYR A 118 -13.30 -8.76 0.88
N ASN A 119 -14.27 -7.93 0.48
CA ASN A 119 -13.99 -6.69 -0.27
C ASN A 119 -13.19 -5.68 0.56
N THR A 120 -13.53 -5.52 1.84
CA THR A 120 -12.79 -4.64 2.76
C THR A 120 -11.35 -5.12 2.95
N LEU A 121 -11.18 -6.43 3.16
CA LEU A 121 -9.86 -7.06 3.31
C LEU A 121 -9.04 -6.94 2.02
N TYR A 122 -9.66 -7.20 0.86
CA TYR A 122 -9.04 -7.07 -0.44
C TYR A 122 -8.46 -5.67 -0.66
N LYS A 123 -9.24 -4.62 -0.41
CA LYS A 123 -8.77 -3.23 -0.55
C LYS A 123 -7.57 -2.94 0.36
N ASN A 124 -7.64 -3.36 1.62
CA ASN A 124 -6.56 -3.16 2.58
C ASN A 124 -5.27 -3.88 2.15
N PHE A 125 -5.40 -5.09 1.66
CA PHE A 125 -4.28 -5.94 1.24
C PHE A 125 -3.68 -5.50 -0.10
N ALA A 126 -4.53 -5.13 -1.05
CA ALA A 126 -4.14 -4.52 -2.32
C ALA A 126 -3.26 -3.30 -2.08
N PHE A 127 -3.70 -2.41 -1.21
CA PHE A 127 -2.96 -1.21 -0.82
C PHE A 127 -1.56 -1.54 -0.27
N ARG A 128 -1.48 -2.50 0.66
CA ARG A 128 -0.21 -2.92 1.26
C ARG A 128 0.75 -3.50 0.22
N LEU A 129 0.25 -4.29 -0.72
CA LEU A 129 1.10 -4.90 -1.76
C LEU A 129 1.65 -3.85 -2.73
N ILE A 130 0.82 -2.94 -3.23
CA ILE A 130 1.25 -1.90 -4.17
C ILE A 130 2.13 -0.82 -3.52
N THR A 131 2.28 -0.86 -2.19
CA THR A 131 3.13 0.07 -1.44
C THR A 131 4.48 -0.51 -1.01
N GLN A 132 4.82 -1.72 -1.42
CA GLN A 132 6.04 -2.43 -1.02
C GLN A 132 7.20 -2.27 -2.02
N ASP A 133 7.54 -1.03 -2.39
CA ASP A 133 8.73 -0.82 -3.22
C ASP A 133 10.01 -1.32 -2.51
N ARG A 134 10.91 -1.94 -3.27
CA ARG A 134 12.24 -2.39 -2.81
C ARG A 134 13.30 -1.94 -3.80
N PHE A 135 14.45 -1.50 -3.28
CA PHE A 135 15.56 -0.99 -4.07
C PHE A 135 16.83 -1.72 -3.66
N TYR A 136 17.04 -2.94 -4.17
CA TYR A 136 18.23 -3.74 -3.85
C TYR A 136 19.40 -3.40 -4.78
N ASP A 137 20.62 -3.73 -4.36
CA ASP A 137 21.84 -3.30 -5.04
C ASP A 137 21.93 -3.71 -6.50
N ASN A 138 21.34 -4.84 -6.91
CA ASN A 138 21.43 -5.34 -8.29
C ASN A 138 20.11 -5.33 -9.06
N ILE A 139 18.98 -5.30 -8.36
CA ILE A 139 17.65 -5.37 -8.98
C ILE A 139 16.61 -4.68 -8.07
N TYR A 140 15.80 -3.81 -8.63
CA TYR A 140 14.72 -3.12 -7.92
C TYR A 140 13.42 -3.90 -8.08
N PHE A 141 12.50 -3.74 -7.12
CA PHE A 141 11.09 -4.12 -7.23
C PHE A 141 10.23 -2.87 -6.98
N PRO A 142 10.09 -1.97 -7.96
CA PRO A 142 9.37 -0.71 -7.79
C PRO A 142 7.87 -0.89 -8.13
N ILE A 143 7.15 -1.71 -7.37
CA ILE A 143 5.75 -2.09 -7.66
C ILE A 143 4.81 -0.90 -7.84
N SER A 144 5.04 0.21 -7.15
CA SER A 144 4.23 1.43 -7.31
C SER A 144 4.44 2.08 -8.68
N LEU A 145 5.67 2.03 -9.22
CA LEU A 145 5.96 2.48 -10.58
C LEU A 145 5.33 1.52 -11.59
N ILE A 146 5.49 0.21 -11.40
CA ILE A 146 4.92 -0.81 -12.29
C ILE A 146 3.40 -0.64 -12.38
N LYS A 147 2.70 -0.51 -11.25
CA LYS A 147 1.26 -0.18 -11.22
C LYS A 147 0.96 1.01 -12.13
N GLN A 148 1.69 2.11 -11.97
CA GLN A 148 1.44 3.34 -12.73
C GLN A 148 1.70 3.17 -14.24
N LEU A 149 2.69 2.38 -14.65
CA LEU A 149 2.95 2.07 -16.06
C LEU A 149 1.77 1.31 -16.69
N PHE A 150 1.23 0.32 -15.99
CA PHE A 150 0.04 -0.42 -16.44
C PHE A 150 -1.22 0.45 -16.44
N TYR A 151 -1.37 1.36 -15.48
CA TYR A 151 -2.56 2.20 -15.34
C TYR A 151 -2.58 3.37 -16.32
N LYS A 152 -1.40 3.91 -16.65
CA LYS A 152 -1.26 4.94 -17.68
C LYS A 152 -1.55 4.40 -19.09
N THR A 153 -1.50 3.09 -19.26
CA THR A 153 -1.89 2.41 -20.49
C THR A 153 -3.28 1.75 -20.32
N ASN A 154 -3.89 1.27 -21.40
CA ASN A 154 -5.15 0.51 -21.32
C ASN A 154 -4.98 -0.91 -20.70
N ASN A 155 -3.99 -1.09 -19.81
CA ASN A 155 -3.62 -2.38 -19.23
C ASN A 155 -3.91 -2.49 -17.72
N LYS A 156 -4.65 -1.53 -17.12
CA LYS A 156 -5.09 -1.57 -15.73
C LYS A 156 -5.66 -2.93 -15.30
N ALA A 157 -6.57 -3.47 -16.11
CA ALA A 157 -7.21 -4.76 -15.82
C ALA A 157 -6.21 -5.93 -15.73
N ARG A 158 -5.07 -5.86 -16.42
CA ARG A 158 -4.03 -6.89 -16.35
C ARG A 158 -3.32 -6.87 -15.00
N PHE A 159 -2.92 -5.69 -14.55
CA PHE A 159 -2.30 -5.50 -13.25
C PHE A 159 -3.26 -5.87 -12.10
N ASP A 160 -4.52 -5.43 -12.20
CA ASP A 160 -5.56 -5.74 -11.19
C ASP A 160 -5.79 -7.25 -11.05
N ARG A 161 -5.71 -8.02 -12.16
CA ARG A 161 -5.77 -9.50 -12.09
C ARG A 161 -4.58 -10.12 -11.38
N ILE A 162 -3.38 -9.59 -11.56
CA ILE A 162 -2.19 -10.07 -10.85
C ILE A 162 -2.34 -9.80 -9.36
N LEU A 163 -2.72 -8.57 -9.00
CA LEU A 163 -2.95 -8.18 -7.61
C LEU A 163 -4.02 -9.05 -6.95
N LYS A 164 -5.12 -9.32 -7.66
CA LYS A 164 -6.15 -10.23 -7.17
C LYS A 164 -5.63 -11.64 -6.97
N SER A 165 -4.88 -12.19 -7.93
CA SER A 165 -4.27 -13.51 -7.80
C SER A 165 -3.31 -13.59 -6.60
N MET A 166 -2.52 -12.54 -6.34
CA MET A 166 -1.64 -12.48 -5.17
C MET A 166 -2.44 -12.51 -3.87
N ILE A 167 -3.52 -11.75 -3.78
CA ILE A 167 -4.35 -11.68 -2.57
C ILE A 167 -5.09 -13.00 -2.35
N ASN A 168 -5.75 -13.53 -3.39
CA ASN A 168 -6.45 -14.81 -3.35
C ASN A 168 -5.56 -15.96 -2.89
N SER A 169 -4.28 -15.93 -3.24
CA SER A 169 -3.31 -16.98 -2.91
C SER A 169 -2.59 -16.79 -1.55
N ILE A 170 -2.99 -15.80 -0.74
CA ILE A 170 -2.46 -15.66 0.63
C ILE A 170 -2.84 -16.90 1.44
N ASN A 171 -1.83 -17.52 2.06
CA ASN A 171 -2.01 -18.66 2.95
C ASN A 171 -2.59 -18.21 4.30
N ILE A 172 -3.63 -18.91 4.75
CA ILE A 172 -4.26 -18.76 6.06
C ILE A 172 -4.13 -20.10 6.79
N TYR A 173 -3.42 -20.11 7.92
CA TYR A 173 -3.15 -21.33 8.66
C TYR A 173 -4.28 -21.62 9.65
N LEU A 174 -4.92 -22.78 9.52
CA LEU A 174 -5.86 -23.32 10.51
C LEU A 174 -5.13 -24.20 11.53
N SER A 175 -4.02 -24.81 11.11
CA SER A 175 -3.06 -25.52 11.96
C SER A 175 -1.71 -25.67 11.21
N GLU A 176 -0.74 -26.40 11.77
CA GLU A 176 0.53 -26.69 11.08
C GLU A 176 0.35 -27.51 9.80
N LYS A 177 -0.73 -28.29 9.71
CA LYS A 177 -1.00 -29.19 8.57
C LYS A 177 -2.15 -28.75 7.69
N ASP A 178 -2.87 -27.70 8.10
CA ASP A 178 -4.11 -27.27 7.45
C ASP A 178 -4.01 -25.78 7.09
N VAL A 179 -4.09 -25.52 5.78
CA VAL A 179 -3.91 -24.20 5.17
C VAL A 179 -5.00 -24.02 4.14
N ILE A 180 -5.79 -22.96 4.30
CA ILE A 180 -6.75 -22.49 3.30
C ILE A 180 -6.18 -21.25 2.61
N LEU A 181 -6.78 -20.89 1.48
CA LEU A 181 -6.43 -19.68 0.75
C LEU A 181 -7.38 -18.55 1.13
N PHE A 182 -6.91 -17.32 0.95
CA PHE A 182 -7.75 -16.15 1.20
C PHE A 182 -8.96 -16.07 0.26
N GLU A 183 -8.92 -16.70 -0.92
CA GLU A 183 -10.10 -16.81 -1.78
C GLU A 183 -11.20 -17.72 -1.23
N ASP A 184 -10.89 -18.60 -0.27
CA ASP A 184 -11.84 -19.52 0.35
C ASP A 184 -12.65 -18.84 1.47
N ILE A 185 -12.28 -17.63 1.90
CA ILE A 185 -12.92 -16.94 3.01
C ILE A 185 -13.89 -15.85 2.53
N SER A 186 -15.00 -15.68 3.23
CA SER A 186 -15.93 -14.56 3.00
C SER A 186 -15.69 -13.39 3.95
N GLU A 187 -15.20 -13.67 5.16
CA GLU A 187 -15.01 -12.70 6.24
C GLU A 187 -13.80 -13.03 7.11
N LEU A 188 -13.22 -12.00 7.72
CA LEU A 188 -12.30 -12.08 8.86
C LEU A 188 -12.95 -11.41 10.06
N LYS A 189 -12.86 -12.05 11.21
CA LYS A 189 -13.45 -11.58 12.46
C LYS A 189 -12.38 -11.41 13.54
N ILE A 190 -12.52 -10.37 14.36
CA ILE A 190 -11.69 -10.14 15.53
C ILE A 190 -12.62 -10.02 16.74
N LYS A 191 -12.51 -10.98 17.67
CA LYS A 191 -13.29 -11.00 18.91
C LYS A 191 -12.39 -11.42 20.06
N ASP A 192 -12.39 -10.64 21.15
CA ASP A 192 -11.51 -10.87 22.31
C ASP A 192 -10.05 -11.12 21.90
N LYS A 193 -9.59 -10.29 20.96
CA LYS A 193 -8.30 -10.36 20.26
C LYS A 193 -8.08 -11.55 19.36
N THR A 194 -8.91 -12.59 19.42
CA THR A 194 -8.78 -13.78 18.59
C THR A 194 -9.22 -13.48 17.17
N VAL A 195 -8.39 -13.85 16.20
CA VAL A 195 -8.74 -13.76 14.78
C VAL A 195 -9.32 -15.08 14.31
N SER A 196 -10.45 -14.99 13.62
CA SER A 196 -11.07 -16.11 12.93
C SER A 196 -11.51 -15.70 11.52
N VAL A 197 -11.81 -16.69 10.68
CA VAL A 197 -12.30 -16.47 9.32
C VAL A 197 -13.54 -17.30 9.07
N VAL A 198 -14.41 -16.80 8.18
CA VAL A 198 -15.58 -17.56 7.74
C VAL A 198 -15.25 -18.25 6.43
N CYS A 199 -15.26 -19.58 6.43
CA CYS A 199 -15.02 -20.43 5.25
C CYS A 199 -16.16 -21.43 5.13
N ALA A 200 -16.88 -21.44 4.00
CA ALA A 200 -18.07 -22.29 3.79
C ALA A 200 -19.07 -22.24 4.95
N ASN A 201 -19.36 -21.05 5.47
CA ASN A 201 -20.23 -20.77 6.63
C ASN A 201 -19.73 -21.28 8.00
N ASN A 202 -18.52 -21.83 8.07
CA ASN A 202 -17.88 -22.21 9.33
C ASN A 202 -16.97 -21.09 9.82
N ASN A 203 -17.02 -20.80 11.12
CA ASN A 203 -16.10 -19.86 11.76
C ASN A 203 -14.87 -20.62 12.26
N LEU A 204 -13.70 -20.32 11.70
CA LEU A 204 -12.46 -21.05 11.93
C LEU A 204 -11.42 -20.11 12.56
N VAL A 205 -10.94 -20.44 13.76
CA VAL A 205 -9.82 -19.71 14.39
C VAL A 205 -8.56 -19.95 13.57
N ILE A 206 -7.80 -18.88 13.33
CA ILE A 206 -6.60 -18.94 12.51
C ILE A 206 -5.34 -18.74 13.35
N TYR A 207 -4.24 -19.21 12.80
CA TYR A 207 -2.93 -19.18 13.43
C TYR A 207 -1.96 -18.35 12.59
N THR A 208 -0.95 -17.82 13.25
CA THR A 208 0.10 -17.02 12.61
C THR A 208 1.48 -17.47 13.07
N PRO A 209 2.48 -17.47 12.19
CA PRO A 209 3.83 -17.86 12.57
C PRO A 209 4.52 -16.79 13.41
N THR A 210 5.23 -17.25 14.44
CA THR A 210 6.09 -16.41 15.28
C THR A 210 7.49 -16.23 14.68
N ASN A 211 8.35 -15.50 15.39
CA ASN A 211 9.76 -15.34 15.03
C ASN A 211 10.54 -16.67 15.01
N THR A 212 10.04 -17.72 15.67
CA THR A 212 10.62 -19.07 15.66
C THR A 212 9.97 -20.00 14.63
N SER A 213 9.10 -19.46 13.76
CA SER A 213 8.32 -20.18 12.75
C SER A 213 7.33 -21.20 13.31
N ARG A 214 7.09 -21.22 14.62
CA ARG A 214 5.97 -21.95 15.23
C ARG A 214 4.67 -21.20 14.99
N LEU A 215 3.59 -21.92 14.79
CA LEU A 215 2.26 -21.34 14.69
C LEU A 215 1.67 -21.13 16.09
N GLU A 216 1.13 -19.94 16.32
CA GLU A 216 0.38 -19.59 17.53
C GLU A 216 -0.98 -19.02 17.15
N PRO A 217 -1.99 -19.07 18.05
CA PRO A 217 -3.27 -18.42 17.80
C PRO A 217 -3.05 -16.98 17.36
N PHE A 218 -3.71 -16.57 16.29
CA PHE A 218 -3.50 -15.24 15.77
C PHE A 218 -4.28 -14.24 16.62
N LEU A 219 -3.54 -13.46 17.41
CA LEU A 219 -4.08 -12.45 18.33
C LEU A 219 -3.75 -11.02 17.87
N VAL A 220 -4.77 -10.17 17.72
CA VAL A 220 -4.65 -8.74 17.37
C VAL A 220 -5.82 -7.94 17.92
N ASP A 221 -5.64 -6.64 18.18
CA ASP A 221 -6.73 -5.78 18.66
C ASP A 221 -7.61 -5.22 17.53
N LYS A 222 -7.06 -5.07 16.32
CA LYS A 222 -7.69 -4.39 15.17
C LYS A 222 -7.11 -4.85 13.84
N LEU A 223 -7.84 -4.65 12.73
CA LEU A 223 -7.40 -5.05 11.38
C LEU A 223 -6.05 -4.44 10.96
N SER A 224 -5.71 -3.22 11.41
CA SER A 224 -4.43 -2.59 11.06
C SER A 224 -3.21 -3.35 11.56
N ASP A 225 -3.41 -4.27 12.51
CA ASP A 225 -2.37 -5.13 13.09
C ASP A 225 -2.28 -6.48 12.36
N VAL A 226 -3.27 -6.84 11.55
CA VAL A 226 -3.17 -7.94 10.57
C VAL A 226 -2.36 -7.44 9.39
N SER A 227 -1.24 -8.06 9.08
CA SER A 227 -0.35 -7.72 7.97
C SER A 227 -0.18 -8.89 7.02
N ILE A 228 0.29 -8.58 5.80
CA ILE A 228 0.76 -9.59 4.86
C ILE A 228 2.28 -9.61 4.93
N ASP A 229 2.86 -10.79 5.06
CA ASP A 229 4.29 -11.01 5.00
C ASP A 229 4.64 -12.06 3.94
N HIS A 230 5.87 -12.01 3.44
CA HIS A 230 6.39 -13.03 2.56
C HIS A 230 6.98 -14.19 3.39
N ILE A 231 6.56 -15.42 3.11
CA ILE A 231 7.11 -16.68 3.62
C ILE A 231 8.57 -16.81 3.21
N ILE A 232 8.85 -16.65 1.91
CA ILE A 232 10.21 -16.51 1.36
C ILE A 232 10.47 -15.01 1.21
N PRO A 233 11.52 -14.45 1.84
CA PRO A 233 11.80 -13.03 1.75
C PRO A 233 11.85 -12.54 0.30
N GLN A 234 11.21 -11.41 0.02
CA GLN A 234 11.19 -10.83 -1.33
C GLN A 234 12.59 -10.58 -1.89
N TYR A 235 13.56 -10.25 -1.02
CA TYR A 235 14.97 -10.14 -1.41
C TYR A 235 15.49 -11.43 -2.05
N THR A 236 15.24 -12.57 -1.39
CA THR A 236 15.65 -13.90 -1.87
C THR A 236 15.04 -14.20 -3.24
N ILE A 237 13.72 -14.00 -3.38
CA ILE A 237 13.00 -14.19 -4.66
C ILE A 237 13.64 -13.35 -5.77
N MET A 238 13.88 -12.06 -5.51
CA MET A 238 14.45 -11.16 -6.49
C MET A 238 15.91 -11.51 -6.84
N GLN A 239 16.71 -12.02 -5.89
CA GLN A 239 18.09 -12.44 -6.18
C GLN A 239 18.13 -13.74 -6.98
N GLU A 240 17.26 -14.69 -6.69
CA GLU A 240 17.17 -15.98 -7.39
C GLU A 240 16.69 -15.79 -8.83
N LEU A 241 15.67 -14.94 -9.02
CA LEU A 241 15.07 -14.72 -10.34
C LEU A 241 15.78 -13.63 -11.16
N LYS A 242 16.75 -12.89 -10.62
CA LYS A 242 17.31 -11.69 -11.29
C LYS A 242 17.73 -11.94 -12.75
N ASP A 243 18.20 -13.13 -13.07
CA ASP A 243 18.68 -13.47 -14.41
C ASP A 243 17.54 -13.74 -15.41
N ASP A 244 16.36 -14.06 -14.89
CA ASP A 244 15.11 -14.24 -15.64
C ASP A 244 14.20 -12.99 -15.63
N LEU A 245 14.69 -11.86 -15.11
CA LEU A 245 13.94 -10.60 -14.99
C LEU A 245 14.57 -9.43 -15.79
N PRO A 246 14.73 -9.55 -17.13
CA PRO A 246 15.37 -8.52 -17.95
C PRO A 246 14.66 -7.15 -17.91
N GLU A 247 13.32 -7.08 -17.86
CA GLU A 247 12.61 -5.80 -17.78
C GLU A 247 12.73 -5.15 -16.39
N PHE A 248 12.76 -5.93 -15.31
CA PHE A 248 13.13 -5.38 -13.98
C PHE A 248 14.57 -4.88 -13.94
N LYS A 249 15.52 -5.57 -14.58
CA LYS A 249 16.91 -5.10 -14.72
C LYS A 249 16.97 -3.78 -15.49
N LYS A 250 16.26 -3.68 -16.61
CA LYS A 250 16.16 -2.46 -17.41
C LYS A 250 15.56 -1.29 -16.63
N LEU A 251 14.46 -1.51 -15.91
CA LEU A 251 13.90 -0.53 -14.98
C LEU A 251 14.91 -0.11 -13.91
N THR A 252 15.67 -1.06 -13.35
CA THR A 252 16.70 -0.78 -12.35
C THR A 252 17.80 0.13 -12.90
N GLU A 253 18.26 -0.14 -14.12
CA GLU A 253 19.28 0.67 -14.80
C GLU A 253 18.79 2.09 -15.08
N ILE A 254 17.59 2.23 -15.66
CA ILE A 254 16.96 3.53 -15.90
C ILE A 254 16.88 4.36 -14.61
N LEU A 255 16.42 3.73 -13.53
CA LEU A 255 16.22 4.40 -12.24
C LEU A 255 17.55 4.77 -11.56
N LYS A 256 18.59 3.94 -11.69
CA LYS A 256 19.93 4.19 -11.12
C LYS A 256 20.74 5.21 -11.90
N GLN A 257 20.67 5.19 -13.23
CA GLN A 257 21.42 6.09 -14.11
C GLN A 257 20.79 7.48 -14.19
N SER A 258 19.55 7.63 -13.69
CA SER A 258 18.91 8.94 -13.58
C SER A 258 19.70 9.92 -12.71
N ALA A 259 19.65 11.21 -13.04
CA ALA A 259 20.30 12.26 -12.26
C ALA A 259 19.81 12.33 -10.80
N THR A 260 18.60 11.83 -10.51
CA THR A 260 18.01 11.78 -9.17
C THR A 260 18.52 10.58 -8.35
N LYS A 261 19.17 9.60 -8.99
CA LYS A 261 19.63 8.32 -8.41
C LYS A 261 18.61 7.69 -7.46
N VAL A 262 17.63 6.99 -8.04
CA VAL A 262 16.55 6.40 -7.27
C VAL A 262 17.07 5.28 -6.37
N SER A 263 16.79 5.39 -5.08
CA SER A 263 17.21 4.44 -4.03
C SER A 263 16.13 4.20 -2.98
N ASN A 264 15.04 4.96 -3.02
CA ASN A 264 13.90 4.89 -2.11
C ASN A 264 12.66 5.53 -2.74
N ARG A 265 11.51 5.39 -2.06
CA ARG A 265 10.22 5.93 -2.50
C ARG A 265 10.23 7.44 -2.80
N PRO A 266 10.73 8.32 -1.91
CA PRO A 266 10.88 9.75 -2.23
C PRO A 266 11.65 10.03 -3.52
N THR A 267 12.81 9.38 -3.71
CA THR A 267 13.59 9.58 -4.94
C THR A 267 12.89 9.03 -6.18
N LEU A 268 12.11 7.95 -6.05
CA LEU A 268 11.28 7.43 -7.14
C LEU A 268 10.16 8.41 -7.50
N ALA A 269 9.48 9.01 -6.52
CA ALA A 269 8.50 10.06 -6.78
C ALA A 269 9.12 11.25 -7.50
N ALA A 270 10.26 11.75 -7.02
CA ALA A 270 10.98 12.85 -7.66
C ALA A 270 11.41 12.52 -9.10
N TYR A 271 11.86 11.29 -9.37
CA TYR A 271 12.13 10.83 -10.74
C TYR A 271 10.88 10.94 -11.62
N LYS A 272 9.75 10.39 -11.18
CA LYS A 272 8.50 10.38 -11.95
C LYS A 272 8.01 11.79 -12.28
N ASN A 273 8.09 12.72 -11.34
CA ASN A 273 7.66 14.09 -11.56
C ASN A 273 8.56 14.82 -12.56
N LYS A 274 9.86 14.54 -12.54
CA LYS A 274 10.83 15.20 -13.42
C LYS A 274 10.84 14.64 -14.84
N PHE A 275 10.72 13.33 -14.99
CA PHE A 275 10.93 12.63 -16.27
C PHE A 275 9.65 12.03 -16.85
N GLY A 276 8.54 12.06 -16.10
CA GLY A 276 7.30 11.40 -16.47
C GLY A 276 7.43 9.88 -16.49
N LEU A 277 6.40 9.25 -17.06
CA LEU A 277 6.36 7.80 -17.29
C LEU A 277 6.60 7.42 -18.76
N ASP A 278 6.48 8.36 -19.69
CA ASP A 278 6.49 8.08 -21.13
C ASP A 278 7.87 7.60 -21.61
N SER A 279 8.94 8.18 -21.07
CA SER A 279 10.32 7.77 -21.33
C SER A 279 10.57 6.31 -20.89
N ILE A 280 10.01 5.90 -19.76
CA ILE A 280 10.06 4.51 -19.31
C ILE A 280 9.23 3.63 -20.25
N LEU A 281 7.98 4.00 -20.56
CA LEU A 281 7.09 3.22 -21.42
C LEU A 281 7.67 2.96 -22.82
N GLN A 282 8.41 3.92 -23.38
CA GLN A 282 9.12 3.74 -24.65
C GLN A 282 10.31 2.78 -24.54
N SER A 283 10.83 2.63 -23.33
CA SER A 283 12.03 1.85 -23.04
C SER A 283 11.73 0.48 -22.48
N ILE A 284 10.48 0.10 -22.18
CA ILE A 284 10.16 -1.21 -21.59
C ILE A 284 9.16 -1.99 -22.44
N ASP A 285 9.22 -3.30 -22.35
CA ASP A 285 8.17 -4.19 -22.86
C ASP A 285 7.19 -4.49 -21.73
N LEU A 286 5.96 -3.97 -21.84
CA LEU A 286 4.92 -4.16 -20.82
C LEU A 286 4.41 -5.61 -20.74
N ASP A 287 4.38 -6.34 -21.85
CA ASP A 287 3.93 -7.73 -21.88
C ASP A 287 4.98 -8.62 -21.19
N GLN A 288 6.26 -8.37 -21.47
CA GLN A 288 7.35 -9.05 -20.78
C GLN A 288 7.42 -8.68 -19.29
N LEU A 289 7.24 -7.40 -18.94
CA LEU A 289 7.18 -6.97 -17.55
C LEU A 289 6.00 -7.62 -16.79
N GLU A 290 4.86 -7.84 -17.46
CA GLU A 290 3.74 -8.59 -16.90
C GLU A 290 4.16 -10.03 -16.57
N ASN A 291 4.81 -10.72 -17.51
CA ASN A 291 5.28 -12.09 -17.33
C ASN A 291 6.30 -12.20 -16.19
N GLU A 292 7.25 -11.27 -16.13
CA GLU A 292 8.25 -11.19 -15.06
C GLU A 292 7.60 -10.91 -13.71
N LEU A 293 6.64 -9.99 -13.63
CA LEU A 293 5.90 -9.73 -12.41
C LEU A 293 5.17 -11.00 -11.94
N ARG A 294 4.54 -11.74 -12.86
CA ARG A 294 3.91 -13.04 -12.55
C ARG A 294 4.92 -14.05 -12.03
N LEU A 295 6.14 -14.12 -12.58
CA LEU A 295 7.19 -15.00 -12.07
C LEU A 295 7.56 -14.66 -10.62
N VAL A 296 7.76 -13.37 -10.32
CA VAL A 296 8.10 -12.90 -8.96
C VAL A 296 6.99 -13.23 -7.96
N VAL A 297 5.72 -13.10 -8.37
CA VAL A 297 4.58 -13.27 -7.46
C VAL A 297 3.97 -14.67 -7.46
N ARG A 298 4.38 -15.55 -8.38
CA ARG A 298 3.89 -16.93 -8.54
C ARG A 298 4.11 -17.82 -7.32
N PRO A 299 5.28 -17.82 -6.64
CA PRO A 299 5.44 -18.73 -5.53
C PRO A 299 4.49 -18.31 -4.41
N LYS A 300 3.68 -19.26 -3.89
CA LYS A 300 2.61 -19.07 -2.87
C LYS A 300 3.19 -18.60 -1.55
N ASN A 301 3.67 -17.37 -1.55
CA ASN A 301 4.62 -16.89 -0.58
C ASN A 301 4.01 -15.85 0.34
N LEU A 302 2.72 -15.53 0.23
CA LEU A 302 2.12 -14.57 1.14
C LEU A 302 1.39 -15.30 2.25
N ARG A 303 1.42 -14.72 3.44
CA ARG A 303 0.69 -15.18 4.61
C ARG A 303 0.23 -14.02 5.46
N LEU A 304 -0.80 -14.27 6.27
CA LEU A 304 -1.16 -13.32 7.32
C LEU A 304 -0.18 -13.39 8.49
N MET A 305 0.18 -12.22 9.01
CA MET A 305 1.14 -12.06 10.09
C MET A 305 0.75 -10.90 11.00
N ASN A 306 1.00 -11.04 12.31
CA ASN A 306 0.90 -9.89 13.20
C ASN A 306 1.92 -8.83 12.80
N ARG A 307 1.49 -7.57 12.66
CA ARG A 307 2.31 -6.44 12.26
C ARG A 307 3.54 -6.26 13.13
N SER A 308 3.43 -6.52 14.44
CA SER A 308 4.56 -6.41 15.38
C SER A 308 5.69 -7.40 15.06
N LEU A 309 5.36 -8.53 14.45
CA LEU A 309 6.31 -9.57 14.06
C LEU A 309 6.78 -9.41 12.60
N ASN A 310 6.18 -8.51 11.84
CA ASN A 310 6.60 -8.12 10.49
C ASN A 310 7.91 -7.30 10.60
N THR A 311 8.99 -8.02 10.88
CA THR A 311 10.35 -7.50 10.94
C THR A 311 10.95 -7.54 9.55
N SER A 312 11.88 -6.64 9.25
CA SER A 312 12.64 -6.60 8.01
C SER A 312 13.55 -7.82 7.87
N LYS A 313 12.99 -8.97 7.49
CA LYS A 313 13.72 -10.19 7.18
C LYS A 313 14.59 -9.96 5.94
N GLY A 314 15.86 -10.34 6.03
CA GLY A 314 16.76 -10.35 4.86
C GLY A 314 17.65 -9.11 4.66
N LYS A 315 17.82 -8.24 5.66
CA LYS A 315 18.97 -7.31 5.67
C LYS A 315 20.13 -7.95 6.42
N LYS A 316 20.94 -8.74 5.71
CA LYS A 316 22.35 -8.91 6.01
C LYS A 316 23.13 -8.40 4.81
#